data_AF-A0A351JRC3-F1
#
_entry.id   AF-A0A351JRC3-F1
#
_cell.length_a   1.000
_cell.length_b   1.000
_cell.length_c   1.000
_cell.angle_alpha   90.00
_cell.angle_beta   90.00
_cell.angle_gamma   90.00
#
_symmetry.space_group_name_H-M   'P 1'
#
loop_
_entity.id
_entity.type
_entity.pdbx_description
1 polymer ?
#
loop_
_entity_poly.entity_id
_entity_poly.type
_entity_poly.pdbx_seq_one_letter_code
_entity_poly.pdbx_strand_id
1 'polypeptide(L)'
;MPQTKKRRFGDWGEEQAVLFLLQKGYHIIERNYRIRSGEIDIIARHAKPHFGGTLCFIEVKTRQHAKEKGTAEWATGAEKRKRIFRTARHYCMQHTIDIDRTPIQFEQVSVYVSSQGRTLCVLLVLPLDEKKEYGGR
;
A
#
# COMPACT_ATOMS: atom_id res chain seq x y z
N MET A 1 3.97 19.57 18.82
CA MET A 1 4.54 18.47 19.64
C MET A 1 5.64 17.78 18.85
N PRO A 2 6.74 17.33 19.47
CA PRO A 2 7.83 16.65 18.75
C PRO A 2 7.40 15.27 18.25
N GLN A 3 7.78 14.94 17.01
CA GLN A 3 7.47 13.65 16.40
C GLN A 3 8.24 12.52 17.08
N THR A 4 7.56 11.41 17.39
CA THR A 4 8.20 10.26 18.04
C THR A 4 9.22 9.60 17.10
N LYS A 5 10.26 8.96 17.65
CA LYS A 5 11.26 8.20 16.85
C LYS A 5 10.61 7.18 15.93
N LYS A 6 9.54 6.52 16.40
CA LYS A 6 8.76 5.55 15.61
C LYS A 6 8.07 6.21 14.41
N ARG A 7 7.48 7.39 14.61
CA ARG A 7 6.80 8.10 13.51
C ARG A 7 7.81 8.55 12.45
N ARG A 8 8.94 9.15 12.86
CA ARG A 8 10.04 9.51 11.94
C ARG A 8 10.55 8.32 11.14
N PHE A 9 10.65 7.15 11.77
CA PHE A 9 11.06 5.91 11.10
C PHE A 9 10.01 5.41 10.09
N GLY A 10 8.73 5.55 10.43
CA GLY A 10 7.62 5.29 9.49
C GLY A 10 7.67 6.21 8.27
N ASP A 11 7.78 7.52 8.49
CA ASP A 11 7.80 8.52 7.41
C ASP A 11 9.04 8.32 6.50
N TRP A 12 10.20 7.99 7.07
CA TRP A 12 11.38 7.60 6.28
C TRP A 12 11.10 6.38 5.39
N GLY A 13 10.44 5.35 5.93
CA GLY A 13 10.09 4.16 5.15
C GLY A 13 9.10 4.46 4.03
N GLU A 14 8.11 5.32 4.27
CA GLU A 14 7.18 5.78 3.24
C GLU A 14 7.93 6.49 2.11
N GLU A 15 8.91 7.34 2.43
CA GLU A 15 9.73 8.01 1.43
C GLU A 15 10.55 7.02 0.59
N GLN A 16 11.17 6.01 1.22
CA GLN A 16 11.88 4.95 0.49
C GLN A 16 10.94 4.13 -0.40
N ALA A 17 9.71 3.86 0.07
CA ALA A 17 8.71 3.16 -0.71
C ALA A 17 8.30 3.97 -1.95
N VAL A 18 8.08 5.28 -1.82
CA VAL A 18 7.79 6.17 -2.94
C VAL A 18 8.91 6.14 -3.98
N LEU A 19 10.17 6.32 -3.55
CA LEU A 19 11.32 6.28 -4.46
C LEU A 19 11.42 4.94 -5.21
N PHE A 20 11.23 3.84 -4.49
CA PHE A 20 11.20 2.51 -5.09
C PHE A 20 10.06 2.35 -6.11
N LEU A 21 8.85 2.80 -5.78
CA LEU A 21 7.68 2.71 -6.67
C LEU A 21 7.89 3.56 -7.94
N LEU A 22 8.42 4.77 -7.82
CA LEU A 22 8.77 5.63 -8.96
C LEU A 22 9.77 4.93 -9.88
N GLN A 23 10.80 4.30 -9.34
CA GLN A 23 11.77 3.51 -10.12
C GLN A 23 11.13 2.29 -10.81
N LYS A 24 10.02 1.78 -10.28
CA LYS A 24 9.23 0.69 -10.88
C LYS A 24 8.17 1.19 -11.88
N GLY A 25 8.15 2.48 -12.18
CA GLY A 25 7.24 3.10 -13.14
C GLY A 25 5.85 3.40 -12.60
N TYR A 26 5.67 3.44 -11.27
CA TYR A 26 4.44 3.90 -10.67
C TYR A 26 4.35 5.43 -10.74
N HIS A 27 3.16 5.94 -10.96
CA HIS A 27 2.83 7.35 -10.84
C HIS A 27 2.09 7.58 -9.51
N ILE A 28 2.72 8.27 -8.57
CA ILE A 28 2.12 8.55 -7.26
C ILE A 28 1.02 9.61 -7.43
N ILE A 29 -0.19 9.27 -6.99
CA ILE A 29 -1.36 10.16 -7.01
C ILE A 29 -1.47 10.89 -5.67
N GLU A 30 -1.39 10.14 -4.57
CA GLU A 30 -1.62 10.67 -3.23
C GLU A 30 -0.85 9.87 -2.18
N ARG A 31 -0.51 10.53 -1.07
CA ARG A 31 0.18 9.94 0.09
C ARG A 31 -0.60 10.27 1.36
N ASN A 32 -0.54 9.40 2.36
CA ASN A 32 -1.18 9.58 3.66
C ASN A 32 -2.70 9.89 3.57
N TYR A 33 -3.44 9.22 2.69
CA TYR A 33 -4.89 9.40 2.58
C TYR A 33 -5.56 8.86 3.85
N ARG A 34 -6.38 9.70 4.50
CA ARG A 34 -7.03 9.35 5.78
C ARG A 34 -8.51 9.68 5.77
N ILE A 35 -9.28 8.77 6.33
CA ILE A 35 -10.68 8.98 6.72
C ILE A 35 -10.85 8.57 8.18
N ARG A 36 -12.00 8.90 8.78
CA ARG A 36 -12.29 8.54 10.18
C ARG A 36 -12.08 7.05 10.49
N SER A 37 -12.36 6.18 9.53
CA SER A 37 -12.35 4.72 9.70
C SER A 37 -11.09 4.01 9.22
N GLY A 38 -10.12 4.72 8.61
CA GLY A 38 -8.93 4.08 8.05
C GLY A 38 -7.98 5.02 7.30
N GLU A 39 -6.86 4.46 6.87
CA GLU A 39 -5.82 5.17 6.13
C GLU A 39 -5.24 4.29 5.02
N ILE A 40 -4.68 4.93 4.01
CA ILE A 40 -3.89 4.33 2.93
C ILE A 40 -2.62 5.15 2.78
N ASP A 41 -1.47 4.48 2.87
CA ASP A 41 -0.17 5.18 2.88
C ASP A 41 0.14 5.80 1.52
N ILE A 42 -0.06 5.06 0.42
CA ILE A 42 0.23 5.51 -0.93
C ILE A 42 -0.88 5.07 -1.89
N ILE A 43 -1.33 5.99 -2.73
CA ILE A 43 -2.23 5.73 -3.86
C ILE A 43 -1.46 6.06 -5.14
N ALA A 44 -1.42 5.13 -6.09
CA ALA A 44 -0.64 5.27 -7.30
C ALA A 44 -1.34 4.66 -8.52
N ARG A 45 -0.92 5.07 -9.71
CA ARG A 45 -1.25 4.41 -10.97
C ARG A 45 -0.05 3.65 -11.50
N HIS A 46 -0.29 2.47 -12.06
CA HIS A 46 0.74 1.67 -12.72
C HIS A 46 0.21 1.08 -14.02
N ALA A 47 1.00 1.19 -15.09
CA ALA A 47 0.68 0.58 -16.38
C ALA A 47 1.06 -0.90 -16.35
N LYS A 48 0.07 -1.79 -16.26
CA LYS A 48 0.29 -3.23 -16.25
C LYS A 48 0.09 -3.81 -17.65
N PRO A 49 0.96 -4.75 -18.10
CA PRO A 49 0.96 -5.24 -19.48
C PRO A 49 -0.39 -5.74 -20.01
N HIS A 50 -1.30 -6.17 -19.13
CA HIS A 50 -2.60 -6.74 -19.49
C HIS A 50 -3.81 -5.94 -18.98
N PHE A 51 -3.60 -4.89 -18.18
CA PHE A 51 -4.69 -4.15 -17.52
C PHE A 51 -4.68 -2.65 -17.83
N GLY A 52 -3.77 -2.17 -18.67
CA GLY A 52 -3.62 -0.73 -18.88
C GLY A 52 -3.29 -0.02 -17.57
N GLY A 53 -3.96 1.11 -17.29
CA GLY A 53 -3.78 1.85 -16.04
C GLY A 53 -4.50 1.19 -14.87
N THR A 54 -3.74 0.60 -13.94
CA THR A 54 -4.24 0.05 -12.68
C THR A 54 -4.13 1.08 -11.56
N LEU A 55 -5.17 1.24 -10.76
CA LEU A 55 -5.14 2.03 -9.52
C LEU A 55 -4.68 1.14 -8.36
N CYS A 56 -3.53 1.45 -7.79
CA CYS A 56 -2.90 0.71 -6.71
C CYS A 56 -3.09 1.44 -5.38
N PHE A 57 -3.66 0.74 -4.39
CA PHE A 57 -3.72 1.16 -2.99
C PHE A 57 -2.66 0.40 -2.21
N ILE A 58 -1.68 1.13 -1.66
CA ILE A 58 -0.43 0.55 -1.19
C ILE A 58 -0.23 0.86 0.29
N GLU A 59 0.01 -0.19 1.06
CA GLU A 59 0.42 -0.10 2.46
C GLU A 59 1.96 -0.20 2.57
N VAL A 60 2.57 0.64 3.40
CA VAL A 60 4.01 0.62 3.66
C VAL A 60 4.31 0.02 5.04
N LYS A 61 5.23 -0.94 5.07
CA LYS A 61 5.72 -1.56 6.30
C LYS A 61 7.22 -1.36 6.44
N THR A 62 7.63 -0.42 7.29
CA THR A 62 9.05 -0.26 7.65
C THR A 62 9.45 -1.29 8.71
N ARG A 63 10.59 -1.95 8.52
CA ARG A 63 11.13 -3.00 9.39
C ARG A 63 12.63 -2.80 9.63
N GLN A 64 13.06 -3.06 10.86
CA GLN A 64 14.47 -3.15 11.20
C GLN A 64 14.91 -4.61 11.07
N HIS A 65 16.03 -4.86 10.39
CA HIS A 65 16.63 -6.18 10.17
C HIS A 65 15.92 -7.09 9.15
N ALA A 66 16.65 -7.50 8.12
CA ALA A 66 16.18 -8.38 7.03
C ALA A 66 16.01 -9.87 7.44
N LYS A 67 16.28 -10.24 8.70
CA LYS A 67 16.14 -11.63 9.20
C LYS A 67 14.67 -12.04 9.43
N GLU A 68 13.74 -11.09 9.44
CA GLU A 68 12.29 -11.34 9.57
C GLU A 68 11.58 -11.54 8.22
N LYS A 69 12.29 -12.08 7.22
CA LYS A 69 11.68 -12.45 5.94
C LYS A 69 10.82 -13.71 6.11
N GLY A 70 9.59 -13.69 5.60
CA GLY A 70 8.87 -14.92 5.23
C GLY A 70 7.51 -15.17 5.90
N THR A 71 7.21 -14.66 7.10
CA THR A 71 5.94 -14.97 7.79
C THR A 71 5.03 -13.77 8.04
N ALA A 72 5.57 -12.59 8.33
CA ALA A 72 4.78 -11.38 8.61
C ALA A 72 4.34 -10.60 7.34
N GLU A 73 4.97 -10.88 6.19
CA GLU A 73 4.68 -10.20 4.93
C GLU A 73 3.34 -10.64 4.32
N TRP A 74 2.91 -11.89 4.59
CA TRP A 74 1.71 -12.49 4.01
C TRP A 74 0.43 -12.26 4.84
N ALA A 75 0.56 -12.09 6.15
CA ALA A 75 -0.57 -12.03 7.06
C ALA A 75 -1.06 -10.59 7.33
N THR A 76 -1.65 -9.94 6.32
CA THR A 76 -2.53 -8.79 6.62
C THR A 76 -3.86 -9.35 7.12
N GLY A 77 -4.13 -9.26 8.42
CA GLY A 77 -5.33 -9.81 9.04
C GLY A 77 -6.63 -9.30 8.40
N ALA A 78 -7.70 -10.12 8.44
CA ALA A 78 -8.97 -9.83 7.76
C ALA A 78 -9.57 -8.46 8.11
N GLU A 79 -9.49 -8.04 9.37
CA GLU A 79 -9.97 -6.72 9.80
C GLU A 79 -9.17 -5.56 9.21
N LYS A 80 -7.85 -5.72 9.05
CA LYS A 80 -7.01 -4.71 8.40
C LYS A 80 -7.36 -4.61 6.92
N ARG A 81 -7.56 -5.73 6.24
CA ARG A 81 -8.00 -5.74 4.83
C ARG A 81 -9.35 -5.05 4.66
N LYS A 82 -10.37 -5.41 5.44
CA LYS A 82 -11.69 -4.74 5.44
C LYS A 82 -11.59 -3.23 5.63
N ARG A 83 -10.67 -2.76 6.47
CA ARG A 83 -10.45 -1.31 6.68
C ARG A 83 -9.84 -0.65 5.44
N ILE A 84 -8.83 -1.28 4.85
CA ILE A 84 -8.19 -0.80 3.62
C ILE A 84 -9.22 -0.74 2.48
N PHE A 85 -10.04 -1.78 2.29
CA PHE A 85 -11.10 -1.77 1.26
C PHE A 85 -12.12 -0.66 1.44
N ARG A 86 -12.61 -0.48 2.67
CA ARG A 86 -13.56 0.61 2.96
C ARG A 86 -12.95 1.97 2.66
N THR A 87 -11.67 2.15 2.98
CA THR A 87 -10.94 3.39 2.72
C THR A 87 -10.74 3.62 1.23
N ALA A 88 -10.35 2.58 0.48
CA ALA A 88 -10.18 2.63 -0.97
C ALA A 88 -11.51 2.87 -1.71
N ARG A 89 -12.59 2.22 -1.27
CA ARG A 89 -13.92 2.46 -1.82
C ARG A 89 -14.37 3.91 -1.59
N HIS A 90 -14.13 4.43 -0.39
CA HIS A 90 -14.42 5.84 -0.10
C HIS A 90 -13.61 6.77 -1.00
N TYR A 91 -12.31 6.48 -1.21
CA TYR A 91 -11.47 7.21 -2.15
C TYR A 91 -12.08 7.20 -3.56
N CYS A 92 -12.42 6.04 -4.09
CA CYS A 92 -13.02 5.94 -5.42
C CYS A 92 -14.33 6.73 -5.53
N MET A 93 -15.19 6.66 -4.51
CA MET A 93 -16.44 7.43 -4.51
C MET A 93 -16.21 8.94 -4.49
N GLN A 94 -15.30 9.44 -3.65
CA GLN A 94 -14.99 10.87 -3.56
C GLN A 94 -14.37 11.41 -4.86
N HIS A 95 -13.57 10.60 -5.54
CA HIS A 95 -12.90 10.97 -6.78
C HIS A 95 -13.64 10.52 -8.05
N THR A 96 -14.89 10.06 -7.93
CA THR A 96 -15.74 9.62 -9.05
C THR A 96 -15.05 8.57 -9.95
N ILE A 97 -14.32 7.64 -9.33
CA ILE A 97 -13.65 6.53 -10.00
C ILE A 97 -14.64 5.38 -10.16
N ASP A 98 -14.90 4.99 -11.41
CA ASP A 98 -15.71 3.82 -11.74
C ASP A 98 -14.92 2.54 -11.42
N ILE A 99 -15.32 1.88 -10.33
CA ILE A 99 -14.65 0.68 -9.81
C ILE A 99 -14.90 -0.56 -10.69
N ASP A 100 -15.95 -0.56 -11.51
CA ASP A 100 -16.27 -1.68 -12.41
C ASP A 100 -15.43 -1.61 -13.70
N ARG A 101 -14.95 -0.42 -14.05
CA ARG A 101 -14.13 -0.18 -15.25
C ARG A 101 -12.66 0.12 -14.96
N THR A 102 -12.31 0.35 -13.70
CA THR A 102 -10.93 0.66 -13.28
C THR A 102 -10.33 -0.57 -12.61
N PRO A 103 -9.29 -1.19 -13.18
CA PRO A 103 -8.55 -2.23 -12.49
C PRO A 103 -7.97 -1.67 -11.19
N ILE A 104 -8.30 -2.31 -10.07
CA ILE A 104 -7.85 -1.91 -8.74
C ILE A 104 -6.98 -3.02 -8.17
N GLN A 105 -5.86 -2.64 -7.57
CA GLN A 105 -4.98 -3.57 -6.90
C GLN A 105 -4.58 -3.08 -5.51
N PHE A 106 -4.48 -4.01 -4.58
CA PHE A 106 -3.97 -3.76 -3.24
C PHE A 106 -2.57 -4.35 -3.14
N GLU A 107 -1.63 -3.52 -2.71
CA GLU A 107 -0.22 -3.90 -2.66
C GLU A 107 0.37 -3.54 -1.30
N GLN A 108 1.48 -4.18 -0.98
CA GLN A 108 2.28 -3.89 0.19
C GLN A 108 3.73 -3.68 -0.22
N VAL A 109 4.32 -2.58 0.26
CA VAL A 109 5.75 -2.35 0.18
C VAL A 109 6.36 -2.54 1.56
N SER A 110 7.18 -3.57 1.72
CA SER A 110 8.01 -3.75 2.91
C SER A 110 9.35 -3.04 2.69
N VAL A 111 9.71 -2.11 3.58
CA VAL A 111 11.00 -1.42 3.56
C VAL A 111 11.86 -1.93 4.71
N TYR A 112 12.93 -2.63 4.36
CA TYR A 112 13.90 -3.20 5.29
C TYR A 112 15.14 -2.33 5.35
N VAL A 113 15.55 -1.96 6.56
CA VAL A 113 16.84 -1.32 6.81
C VAL A 113 17.78 -2.29 7.51
N SER A 114 19.01 -2.43 7.00
CA SER A 114 20.06 -3.18 7.66
C SER A 114 20.78 -2.31 8.70
N SER A 115 21.50 -2.95 9.63
CA SER A 115 22.36 -2.24 10.59
C SER A 115 23.49 -1.46 9.93
N GLN A 116 23.83 -1.75 8.66
CA GLN A 116 24.82 -1.04 7.86
C GLN A 116 24.20 0.09 7.02
N GLY A 117 22.92 0.42 7.23
CA GLY A 117 22.22 1.48 6.50
C GLY A 117 21.79 1.11 5.07
N ARG A 118 21.87 -0.18 4.69
CA ARG A 118 21.37 -0.63 3.37
C ARG A 118 19.85 -0.77 3.42
N THR A 119 19.17 -0.23 2.41
CA THR A 119 17.72 -0.34 2.23
C THR A 119 17.38 -1.42 1.21
N LEU A 120 16.42 -2.28 1.53
CA LEU A 120 15.80 -3.21 0.61
C LEU A 120 14.29 -2.99 0.62
N CYS A 121 13.71 -2.77 -0.56
CA CYS A 121 12.26 -2.71 -0.73
C CYS A 121 11.76 -4.01 -1.36
N VAL A 122 10.67 -4.55 -0.82
CA VAL A 122 9.97 -5.72 -1.35
C VAL A 122 8.54 -5.33 -1.64
N LEU A 123 8.08 -5.58 -2.87
CA LEU A 123 6.71 -5.33 -3.31
C LEU A 123 5.95 -6.65 -3.37
N LEU A 124 4.78 -6.68 -2.74
CA LEU A 124 3.88 -7.82 -2.74
C LEU A 124 2.48 -7.39 -3.18
N VAL A 125 1.88 -8.20 -4.04
CA VAL A 125 0.46 -8.08 -4.37
C VAL A 125 -0.34 -8.76 -3.28
N LEU A 126 -1.26 -8.04 -2.65
CA LEU A 126 -2.13 -8.63 -1.64
C LEU A 126 -3.24 -9.42 -2.35
N PRO A 127 -3.44 -10.71 -2.01
CA PRO A 127 -4.52 -11.48 -2.59
C PRO A 127 -5.85 -10.86 -2.21
N LEU A 128 -6.69 -10.64 -3.22
CA LEU A 128 -8.10 -10.31 -3.04
C LEU A 128 -8.88 -11.63 -3.00
N ASP A 129 -9.63 -11.87 -1.92
CA ASP A 129 -10.66 -12.91 -1.94
C ASP A 129 -11.92 -12.27 -2.57
N GLU A 130 -11.95 -12.27 -3.90
CA GLU A 130 -13.01 -11.64 -4.71
C GLU A 130 -14.42 -12.05 -4.26
N LYS A 131 -14.59 -13.28 -3.75
CA LYS A 131 -15.91 -13.82 -3.34
C LYS A 131 -16.40 -13.32 -1.98
N LYS A 132 -15.56 -12.67 -1.18
CA LYS A 132 -15.93 -12.24 0.20
C LYS A 132 -15.87 -10.73 0.42
N GLU A 133 -15.07 -10.01 -0.36
CA GLU A 133 -14.71 -8.61 -0.03
C GLU A 133 -15.41 -7.59 -0.94
N TYR A 134 -15.77 -7.97 -2.18
CA TYR A 134 -16.71 -7.25 -3.03
C TYR A 134 -18.03 -8.01 -2.98
N GLY A 135 -18.90 -7.68 -2.03
CA GLY A 135 -20.24 -8.26 -1.95
C GLY A 135 -20.93 -8.09 -3.31
N GLY A 136 -20.98 -9.18 -4.08
CA GLY A 136 -21.83 -9.29 -5.25
C GLY A 136 -23.26 -9.04 -4.80
N ARG A 137 -23.98 -8.21 -5.55
CA ARG A 137 -25.43 -8.28 -5.52
C ARG A 137 -25.86 -9.62 -6.11
#